data_AF-A0A0R3TX21-F1
#
_entry.id   AF-A0A0R3TX21-F1
#
_cell.length_a   1.000
_cell.length_b   1.000
_cell.length_c   1.000
_cell.angle_alpha   90.00
_cell.angle_beta   90.00
_cell.angle_gamma   90.00
#
_symmetry.space_group_name_H-M   'P 1'
#
loop_
_entity.id
_entity.type
_entity.pdbx_description
1 polymer ?
#
loop_
_entity_poly.entity_id
_entity_poly.type
_entity_poly.pdbx_seq_one_letter_code
_entity_poly.pdbx_strand_id
1 'polypeptide(L)'
;MTLLELWSSSVFHIQTGGQRFCEALCMLSVNQAIGCSIRYENNYAIVFLMDQRLINNRRLRQLLPSWAQIAFKPLFSHFETLKLETVAFFARTLIDAS
;
A
#
# COMPACT_ATOMS: atom_id res chain seq x y z
N MET A 1 -28.63 -23.27 0.43
CA MET A 1 -27.40 -22.94 1.17
C MET A 1 -26.78 -24.24 1.64
N THR A 2 -26.06 -24.91 0.73
CA THR A 2 -25.52 -26.25 0.94
C THR A 2 -24.12 -26.16 1.55
N LEU A 3 -23.72 -27.17 2.33
CA LEU A 3 -22.41 -27.29 2.97
C LEU A 3 -21.20 -27.12 2.01
N LEU A 4 -21.42 -27.22 0.69
CA LEU A 4 -20.44 -26.93 -0.37
C LEU A 4 -20.07 -25.43 -0.48
N GLU A 5 -20.99 -24.51 -0.21
CA GLU A 5 -20.73 -23.06 -0.27
C GLU A 5 -19.88 -22.57 0.93
N LEU A 6 -20.05 -23.22 2.09
CA LEU A 6 -19.24 -22.98 3.30
C LEU A 6 -17.82 -23.55 3.17
N TRP A 7 -17.66 -24.67 2.46
CA TRP A 7 -16.33 -25.25 2.21
C TRP A 7 -15.53 -24.49 1.14
N SER A 8 -16.22 -23.88 0.15
CA SER A 8 -15.60 -22.95 -0.81
C SER A 8 -15.03 -21.69 -0.12
N SER A 9 -15.71 -21.21 0.93
CA SER A 9 -15.31 -20.03 1.71
C SER A 9 -14.11 -20.27 2.63
N SER A 10 -13.68 -21.53 2.82
CA SER A 10 -12.63 -21.93 3.77
C SER A 10 -11.38 -22.49 3.10
N VAL A 11 -11.21 -22.30 1.78
CA VAL A 11 -9.91 -22.54 1.13
C VAL A 11 -8.93 -21.52 1.69
N PHE A 12 -8.24 -21.90 2.76
CA PHE A 12 -6.97 -21.28 3.10
C PHE A 12 -6.12 -21.33 1.83
N HIS A 13 -5.93 -20.18 1.19
CA HIS A 13 -5.05 -20.06 0.04
C HIS A 13 -3.63 -20.34 0.55
N ILE A 14 -3.23 -21.61 0.55
CA ILE A 14 -1.86 -22.02 0.86
C ILE A 14 -1.02 -21.45 -0.27
N GLN A 15 -0.36 -20.34 0.00
CA GLN A 15 0.57 -19.76 -0.95
C GLN A 15 1.75 -20.71 -1.12
N THR A 16 2.07 -21.00 -2.37
CA THR A 16 3.26 -21.80 -2.69
C THR A 16 4.52 -21.03 -2.33
N GLY A 17 5.63 -21.74 -2.11
CA GLY A 17 6.92 -21.10 -1.84
C GLY A 17 7.33 -20.10 -2.94
N GLY A 18 7.03 -20.42 -4.22
CA GLY A 18 7.29 -19.53 -5.35
C GLY A 18 6.47 -18.23 -5.30
N GLN A 19 5.19 -18.29 -4.91
CA GLN A 19 4.38 -17.08 -4.75
C GLN A 19 4.95 -16.15 -3.68
N ARG A 20 5.35 -16.71 -2.53
CA ARG A 20 5.98 -15.93 -1.45
C ARG A 20 7.30 -15.30 -1.89
N PHE A 21 8.10 -16.02 -2.66
CA PHE A 21 9.36 -15.50 -3.21
C PHE A 21 9.11 -14.32 -4.16
N CYS A 22 8.19 -14.45 -5.12
CA CYS A 22 7.87 -13.37 -6.05
C CYS A 22 7.30 -12.13 -5.34
N GLU A 23 6.45 -12.32 -4.33
CA GLU A 23 5.94 -11.21 -3.53
C GLU A 23 7.04 -10.53 -2.72
N ALA A 24 7.94 -11.29 -2.10
CA ALA A 24 9.05 -10.73 -1.36
C ALA A 24 9.96 -9.89 -2.28
N LEU A 25 10.24 -10.39 -3.48
CA LEU A 25 11.03 -9.66 -4.48
C LEU A 25 10.31 -8.39 -4.97
N CYS A 26 9.00 -8.47 -5.22
CA CYS A 26 8.19 -7.31 -5.59
C CYS A 26 8.21 -6.24 -4.48
N MET A 27 7.95 -6.67 -3.24
CA MET A 27 7.92 -5.76 -2.09
C MET A 27 9.28 -5.17 -1.76
N LEU A 28 10.38 -5.89 -2.03
CA LEU A 28 11.74 -5.33 -1.93
C LEU A 28 11.87 -4.09 -2.82
N SER A 29 11.47 -4.19 -4.08
CA SER A 29 11.54 -3.08 -5.04
C SER A 29 10.60 -1.93 -4.65
N VAL A 30 9.37 -2.24 -4.20
CA VAL A 30 8.41 -1.22 -3.72
C VAL A 30 8.98 -0.47 -2.52
N ASN A 31 9.52 -1.19 -1.55
CA ASN A 31 10.07 -0.59 -0.34
C ASN A 31 11.31 0.24 -0.63
N GLN A 32 12.12 -0.19 -1.61
CA GLN A 32 13.25 0.60 -2.09
C GLN A 32 12.80 1.92 -2.74
N ALA A 33 11.77 1.88 -3.60
CA ALA A 33 11.22 3.09 -4.21
C ALA A 33 10.63 4.07 -3.17
N ILE A 34 9.97 3.54 -2.13
CA ILE A 34 9.47 4.33 -1.00
C ILE A 34 10.63 4.99 -0.26
N GLY A 35 11.68 4.24 0.08
CA GLY A 35 12.87 4.76 0.77
C GLY A 35 13.69 5.76 -0.06
N CYS A 36 13.68 5.64 -1.39
CA CYS A 36 14.27 6.63 -2.27
C CYS A 36 13.47 7.94 -2.31
N SER A 37 12.14 7.86 -2.17
CA SER A 37 11.24 9.02 -2.23
C SER A 37 11.19 9.80 -0.92
N ILE A 38 11.27 9.11 0.22
CA ILE A 38 11.15 9.69 1.57
C ILE A 38 12.40 9.32 2.37
N ARG A 39 13.39 10.22 2.39
CA ARG A 39 14.71 9.95 2.97
C ARG A 39 15.01 10.74 4.25
N TYR A 40 14.43 11.92 4.39
CA TYR A 40 14.74 12.86 5.47
C TYR A 40 13.45 13.45 6.06
N GLU A 41 13.49 13.88 7.32
CA GLU A 41 12.34 14.42 8.06
C GLU A 41 11.61 15.55 7.33
N ASN A 42 12.35 16.41 6.63
CA ASN A 42 11.79 17.55 5.89
C ASN A 42 11.58 17.24 4.39
N ASN A 43 11.68 15.98 3.97
CA ASN A 43 11.48 15.55 2.58
C ASN A 43 10.17 14.79 2.49
N TYR A 44 9.15 15.51 2.05
CA TYR A 44 7.78 15.00 1.96
C TYR A 44 7.50 14.51 0.54
N ALA A 45 6.87 13.35 0.44
CA ALA A 45 6.42 12.79 -0.82
C ALA A 45 5.10 12.06 -0.64
N ILE A 46 4.36 11.91 -1.73
CA ILE A 46 3.20 11.03 -1.82
C ILE A 46 3.57 9.86 -2.72
N VAL A 47 3.31 8.63 -2.25
CA VAL A 47 3.53 7.41 -3.02
C VAL A 47 2.18 6.77 -3.29
N PHE A 48 1.80 6.67 -4.57
CA PHE A 48 0.58 5.98 -4.99
C PHE A 48 0.89 4.53 -5.33
N LEU A 49 0.28 3.60 -4.60
CA LEU A 49 0.38 2.17 -4.88
C LEU A 49 -0.89 1.70 -5.62
N MET A 50 -0.79 1.56 -6.94
CA MET A 50 -1.93 1.23 -7.81
C MET A 50 -2.03 -0.28 -8.08
N ASP A 51 -2.27 -1.06 -7.02
CA ASP A 51 -2.48 -2.51 -7.12
C ASP A 51 -3.61 -2.95 -6.19
N GLN A 52 -4.67 -3.54 -6.75
CA GLN A 52 -5.84 -3.99 -5.98
C GLN A 52 -5.48 -5.08 -4.94
N ARG A 53 -4.39 -5.83 -5.16
CA ARG A 53 -3.90 -6.82 -4.20
C ARG A 53 -3.49 -6.17 -2.88
N LEU A 54 -2.99 -4.93 -2.89
CA LEU A 54 -2.67 -4.21 -1.67
C LEU A 54 -3.91 -3.85 -0.85
N ILE A 55 -5.09 -3.75 -1.48
CA ILE A 55 -6.37 -3.53 -0.79
C ILE A 55 -6.88 -4.86 -0.21
N ASN A 56 -6.88 -5.92 -1.01
CA ASN A 56 -7.51 -7.18 -0.65
C ASN A 56 -6.62 -8.10 0.22
N ASN A 57 -5.30 -7.96 0.15
CA ASN A 57 -4.34 -8.84 0.85
C ASN A 57 -3.66 -8.11 2.01
N ARG A 58 -4.12 -8.39 3.24
CA ARG A 58 -3.53 -7.82 4.47
C ARG A 58 -2.06 -8.20 4.65
N ARG A 59 -1.65 -9.41 4.29
CA ARG A 59 -0.25 -9.86 4.45
C ARG A 59 0.69 -9.08 3.53
N LEU A 60 0.25 -8.77 2.31
CA LEU A 60 1.03 -7.95 1.37
C LEU A 60 1.30 -6.55 1.96
N ARG A 61 0.30 -5.94 2.63
CA ARG A 61 0.49 -4.66 3.34
C ARG A 61 1.45 -4.74 4.51
N GLN A 62 1.50 -5.88 5.20
CA GLN A 62 2.45 -6.09 6.31
C GLN A 62 3.92 -6.15 5.83
N LEU A 63 4.16 -6.35 4.53
CA LEU A 63 5.48 -6.31 3.93
C LEU A 63 5.96 -4.88 3.62
N LEU A 64 5.12 -3.85 3.79
CA LEU A 64 5.55 -2.45 3.76
C LEU A 64 6.37 -2.14 5.03
N PRO A 65 7.24 -1.12 5.02
CA PRO A 65 7.90 -0.64 6.23
C PRO A 65 6.86 -0.25 7.29
N SER A 66 7.12 -0.55 8.56
CA SER A 66 6.17 -0.31 9.66
C SER A 66 5.69 1.15 9.72
N TRP A 67 6.58 2.12 9.47
CA TRP A 67 6.24 3.54 9.43
C TRP A 67 5.31 3.89 8.26
N ALA A 68 5.49 3.26 7.10
CA ALA A 68 4.67 3.50 5.90
C ALA A 68 3.29 2.84 6.03
N GLN A 69 3.18 1.74 6.79
CA GLN A 69 1.90 1.08 7.06
C GLN A 69 0.92 2.03 7.79
N ILE A 70 1.41 2.92 8.65
CA ILE A 70 0.59 3.90 9.39
C ILE A 70 0.01 4.95 8.43
N ALA A 71 0.80 5.35 7.41
CA ALA A 71 0.40 6.32 6.42
C ALA A 71 -0.45 5.73 5.27
N PHE A 72 -0.51 4.40 5.15
CA PHE A 72 -1.24 3.72 4.07
C PHE A 72 -2.74 3.96 4.18
N LYS A 73 -3.32 4.57 3.15
CA LYS A 73 -4.77 4.82 3.04
C LYS A 73 -5.30 4.13 1.77
N PRO A 74 -6.25 3.19 1.89
CA PRO A 74 -6.94 2.65 0.73
C PRO A 74 -7.66 3.76 -0.03
N LEU A 75 -7.36 3.90 -1.32
CA LEU A 75 -8.02 4.90 -2.18
C LEU A 75 -9.27 4.28 -2.79
N PHE A 76 -10.44 4.75 -2.34
CA PHE A 76 -11.74 4.45 -2.95
C PHE A 76 -12.38 5.68 -3.60
N SER A 77 -11.69 6.82 -3.55
CA SER A 77 -12.19 8.11 -4.03
C SER A 77 -12.01 8.27 -5.54
N HIS A 78 -12.85 9.11 -6.15
CA HIS A 78 -12.66 9.53 -7.53
C HIS A 78 -11.34 10.29 -7.73
N PHE A 79 -10.82 10.24 -8.95
CA PHE A 79 -9.53 10.84 -9.32
C PHE A 79 -9.45 12.34 -8.99
N GLU A 80 -10.57 13.07 -9.12
CA GLU A 80 -10.64 14.49 -8.77
C GLU A 80 -10.40 14.76 -7.28
N THR A 81 -10.96 13.94 -6.39
CA THR A 81 -10.72 14.05 -4.95
C THR A 81 -9.26 13.79 -4.63
N LEU A 82 -8.67 12.76 -5.25
CA LEU A 82 -7.25 12.42 -5.07
C LEU A 82 -6.33 13.58 -5.48
N LYS A 83 -6.68 14.24 -6.59
CA LYS A 83 -5.96 15.42 -7.08
C LYS A 83 -6.03 16.57 -6.08
N LEU A 84 -7.22 16.88 -5.54
CA LEU A 84 -7.40 17.92 -4.53
C LEU A 84 -6.63 17.62 -3.24
N GLU A 85 -6.68 16.38 -2.76
CA GLU A 85 -5.95 15.95 -1.56
C GLU A 85 -4.43 16.05 -1.74
N THR A 86 -3.94 15.71 -2.93
CA THR A 86 -2.52 15.82 -3.30
C THR A 86 -2.05 17.27 -3.24
N VAL A 87 -2.80 18.19 -3.85
CA VAL A 87 -2.50 19.63 -3.81
C VAL A 87 -2.52 20.15 -2.38
N ALA A 88 -3.55 19.78 -1.61
CA ALA A 88 -3.69 20.21 -0.22
C ALA A 88 -2.55 19.68 0.66
N PHE A 89 -2.07 18.45 0.42
CA PHE A 89 -0.91 17.90 1.14
C PHE A 89 0.33 18.77 0.94
N PHE A 90 0.73 19.01 -0.32
CA PHE A 90 1.93 19.80 -0.58
C PHE A 90 1.78 21.26 -0.16
N ALA A 91 0.59 21.84 -0.23
CA ALA A 91 0.34 23.20 0.27
C ALA A 91 0.59 23.32 1.79
N ARG A 92 0.16 22.33 2.59
CA ARG A 92 0.44 22.32 4.04
C ARG A 92 1.93 22.16 4.32
N THR A 93 2.57 21.25 3.60
CA THR A 93 4.00 20.99 3.75
C THR A 93 4.88 22.19 3.44
N LEU A 94 4.49 23.03 2.48
CA LEU A 94 5.24 24.26 2.17
C LEU A 94 5.22 25.26 3.32
N ILE A 95 4.17 25.26 4.15
CA ILE A 95 4.06 26.13 5.34
C ILE A 95 4.94 25.61 6.47
N ASP A 96 4.98 24.28 6.68
CA ASP A 96 5.79 23.67 7.73
C ASP A 96 7.31 23.76 7.46
N ALA A 97 7.68 23.97 6.19
CA ALA A 97 9.08 24.08 5.77
C ALA A 97 9.65 25.51 5.82
N SER A 98 8.83 26.54 6.05
CA SER A 98 9.19 27.96 6.14
C SER A 98 9.29 28.46 7.56
#